data_AF-A0A4Y8C627-F1
#
_entry.id   AF-A0A4Y8C627-F1
#
_cell.length_a   1.000
_cell.length_b   1.000
_cell.length_c   1.000
_cell.angle_alpha   90.00
_cell.angle_beta   90.00
_cell.angle_gamma   90.00
#
_symmetry.space_group_name_H-M   'P 1'
#
loop_
_entity.id
_entity.type
_entity.pdbx_description
1 polymer ?
#
loop_
_entity_poly.entity_id
_entity_poly.type
_entity_poly.pdbx_seq_one_letter_code
_entity_poly.pdbx_strand_id
1 'polypeptide(L)'
;LGKTIDSFISKGNLVPLDVVVNTIVCALKAAPTKTIIIDGYPRSVEQMMEFDKVLSEQNEICLKGVIEVRVSEEVAKERVLGRNRGADDNE
;
A
#
# COMPACT_ATOMS: atom_id res chain seq x y z
N LEU A 1 9.83 -8.15 -10.19
CA LEU A 1 9.39 -8.16 -8.78
C LEU A 1 8.14 -9.02 -8.53
N GLY A 2 7.09 -8.95 -9.35
CA GLY A 2 5.86 -9.73 -9.13
C GLY A 2 6.05 -11.25 -8.93
N LYS A 3 6.86 -11.91 -9.77
CA LYS A 3 7.19 -13.34 -9.61
C LYS A 3 7.91 -13.66 -8.31
N THR A 4 8.75 -12.74 -7.82
CA THR A 4 9.48 -12.88 -6.56
C THR A 4 8.50 -12.82 -5.40
N ILE A 5 7.61 -11.83 -5.39
CA ILE A 5 6.54 -11.68 -4.39
C ILE A 5 5.66 -12.93 -4.35
N ASP A 6 5.19 -13.38 -5.51
CA ASP A 6 4.36 -14.57 -5.64
C ASP A 6 5.05 -15.83 -5.08
N SER A 7 6.37 -15.94 -5.24
CA SER A 7 7.14 -17.07 -4.69
C SER A 7 7.22 -17.10 -3.16
N PHE A 8 7.10 -15.94 -2.48
CA PHE A 8 7.00 -15.88 -1.01
C PHE A 8 5.58 -16.23 -0.56
N ILE A 9 4.58 -15.60 -1.20
CA ILE A 9 3.16 -15.77 -0.85
C ILE A 9 2.71 -17.21 -1.06
N SER A 10 3.04 -17.82 -2.20
CA SER A 10 2.69 -19.22 -2.50
C SER A 10 3.29 -20.24 -1.51
N LYS A 11 4.36 -19.86 -0.80
CA LYS A 11 5.00 -20.66 0.26
C LYS A 11 4.50 -20.32 1.67
N GLY A 12 3.54 -19.40 1.80
CA GLY A 12 3.06 -18.90 3.10
C GLY A 12 4.07 -18.02 3.84
N ASN A 13 5.12 -17.57 3.17
CA ASN A 13 6.15 -16.72 3.77
C ASN A 13 5.76 -15.25 3.67
N LEU A 14 6.21 -14.47 4.65
CA LEU A 14 6.15 -13.01 4.59
C LEU A 14 7.11 -12.50 3.51
N VAL A 15 6.63 -11.56 2.70
CA VAL A 15 7.45 -10.86 1.71
C VAL A 15 8.38 -9.90 2.47
N PRO A 16 9.70 -9.90 2.19
CA PRO A 16 10.62 -8.95 2.78
C PRO A 16 10.19 -7.48 2.54
N LEU A 17 10.40 -6.62 3.54
CA LEU A 17 9.93 -5.24 3.52
C LEU A 17 10.54 -4.42 2.37
N ASP A 18 11.83 -4.60 2.12
CA ASP A 18 12.57 -3.97 1.04
C ASP A 18 11.99 -4.34 -0.34
N VAL A 19 11.55 -5.58 -0.53
CA VAL A 19 10.91 -6.04 -1.77
C VAL A 19 9.56 -5.34 -1.96
N VAL A 20 8.80 -5.15 -0.88
CA VAL A 20 7.51 -4.43 -0.92
C VAL A 20 7.73 -2.96 -1.28
N VAL A 21 8.64 -2.28 -0.59
CA VAL A 21 8.98 -0.86 -0.82
C VAL A 21 9.45 -0.64 -2.25
N ASN A 22 10.37 -1.47 -2.75
CA ASN A 22 10.86 -1.36 -4.13
C ASN A 22 9.75 -1.58 -5.15
N THR A 23 8.82 -2.50 -4.87
CA THR A 23 7.67 -2.74 -5.77
C THR A 23 6.77 -1.50 -5.87
N ILE A 24 6.51 -0.84 -4.75
CA ILE A 24 5.72 0.40 -4.71
C ILE A 24 6.45 1.50 -5.48
N VAL A 25 7.73 1.74 -5.21
CA VAL A 25 8.52 2.78 -5.89
C VAL A 25 8.59 2.55 -7.40
N CYS A 26 8.78 1.30 -7.84
CA CYS A 26 8.71 0.96 -9.27
C CYS A 26 7.34 1.27 -9.87
N ALA A 27 6.24 0.99 -9.17
CA ALA A 27 4.90 1.31 -9.63
C ALA A 27 4.67 2.84 -9.71
N LEU A 28 5.16 3.60 -8.73
CA LEU A 28 5.07 5.07 -8.74
C LEU A 28 5.81 5.67 -9.93
N LYS A 29 7.02 5.18 -10.24
CA LYS A 29 7.82 5.63 -11.40
C LYS A 29 7.20 5.25 -12.74
N ALA A 30 6.52 4.11 -12.81
CA ALA A 30 5.85 3.63 -14.01
C ALA A 30 4.45 4.22 -14.22
N ALA A 31 3.94 5.01 -13.26
CA ALA A 31 2.59 5.53 -13.34
C ALA A 31 2.43 6.50 -14.54
N PRO A 32 1.29 6.46 -15.25
CA PRO A 32 1.05 7.35 -16.38
C PRO A 32 0.75 8.80 -15.95
N THR A 33 0.57 9.05 -14.65
CA THR A 33 0.19 10.35 -14.08
C THR A 33 1.25 10.85 -13.10
N LYS A 34 1.34 12.18 -12.95
CA LYS A 34 2.25 12.83 -12.00
C LYS A 34 1.76 12.78 -10.55
N THR A 35 0.47 12.56 -10.35
CA THR A 35 -0.17 12.54 -9.04
C THR A 35 -0.78 11.17 -8.83
N ILE A 36 -0.44 10.57 -7.70
CA ILE A 36 -0.78 9.19 -7.35
C ILE A 36 -1.29 9.21 -5.91
N ILE A 37 -2.36 8.46 -5.65
CA ILE A 37 -2.85 8.20 -4.31
C ILE A 37 -2.43 6.79 -3.94
N ILE A 38 -1.77 6.64 -2.79
CA ILE A 38 -1.47 5.35 -2.20
C ILE A 38 -2.51 5.11 -1.12
N ASP A 39 -3.33 4.07 -1.31
CA ASP A 39 -4.31 3.65 -0.31
C ASP A 39 -3.80 2.40 0.42
N GLY A 40 -3.87 2.45 1.75
CA GLY A 40 -3.52 1.32 2.61
C GLY A 40 -2.02 1.02 2.73
N TYR A 41 -1.12 1.92 2.32
CA TYR A 41 0.32 1.85 2.61
C TYR A 41 0.88 3.25 2.94
N PRO A 42 1.76 3.38 3.95
CA PRO A 42 2.25 2.36 4.88
C PRO A 42 1.23 1.99 5.98
N ARG A 43 1.33 0.78 6.56
CA ARG A 43 0.48 0.26 7.66
C ARG A 43 1.21 0.11 9.00
N SER A 44 2.53 0.24 9.02
CA SER A 44 3.35 0.22 10.24
C SER A 44 4.40 1.33 10.21
N VAL A 45 4.92 1.68 11.39
CA VAL A 45 6.00 2.65 11.52
C VAL A 45 7.27 2.17 10.80
N GLU A 46 7.56 0.87 10.86
CA GLU A 46 8.69 0.25 10.16
C GLU A 46 8.57 0.41 8.64
N GLN A 47 7.38 0.17 8.08
CA GLN A 47 7.11 0.40 6.65
C GLN A 47 7.26 1.87 6.27
N MET A 48 6.80 2.78 7.12
CA MET A 48 6.92 4.22 6.91
C MET A 48 8.38 4.65 6.91
N MET A 49 9.20 4.18 7.85
CA MET A 49 10.62 4.52 7.94
C MET A 49 11.41 4.00 6.72
N GLU A 50 11.19 2.76 6.30
CA GLU A 50 11.88 2.21 5.13
C GLU A 50 11.43 2.91 3.83
N PHE A 51 10.14 3.23 3.71
CA PHE A 51 9.64 3.98 2.56
C PHE A 51 10.23 5.39 2.52
N ASP A 52 10.23 6.12 3.64
CA ASP A 52 10.82 7.46 3.74
C ASP A 52 12.32 7.44 3.40
N LYS A 53 13.06 6.45 3.90
CA LYS A 53 14.48 6.26 3.56
C LYS A 53 14.68 6.09 2.05
N VAL A 54 13.96 5.17 1.41
CA VAL A 54 14.09 4.92 -0.04
C VAL A 54 13.67 6.15 -0.87
N LEU A 55 12.64 6.88 -0.44
CA LEU A 55 12.23 8.12 -1.09
C LEU A 55 13.27 9.23 -0.90
N SER A 56 13.92 9.33 0.27
CA SER A 56 14.94 10.37 0.53
C SER A 56 16.19 10.25 -0.35
N GLU A 57 16.45 9.05 -0.87
CA GLU A 57 17.54 8.79 -1.82
C GLU A 57 17.19 9.25 -3.26
N GLN A 58 15.97 9.74 -3.50
CA GLN A 58 15.44 10.04 -4.82
C GLN A 58 14.67 11.37 -4.85
N ASN A 59 14.95 12.23 -5.83
CA ASN A 59 14.30 13.56 -5.89
C ASN A 59 13.02 13.59 -6.75
N GLU A 60 12.62 12.48 -7.35
CA GLU A 60 11.51 12.41 -8.31
C GLU A 60 10.13 12.29 -7.66
N ILE A 61 10.06 11.73 -6.45
CA ILE A 61 8.82 11.43 -5.75
C ILE A 61 8.74 12.33 -4.52
N CYS A 62 7.66 13.11 -4.42
CA CYS A 62 7.46 14.07 -3.33
C CYS A 62 6.08 13.84 -2.69
N LEU A 63 6.06 13.57 -1.39
CA LEU A 63 4.83 13.48 -0.61
C LEU A 63 4.16 14.87 -0.53
N LYS A 64 2.93 14.97 -1.04
CA LYS A 64 2.16 16.23 -1.01
C LYS A 64 1.25 16.38 0.20
N GLY A 65 0.84 15.28 0.81
CA GLY A 65 -0.03 15.28 1.96
C GLY A 65 -0.50 13.88 2.33
N VAL A 66 -1.15 13.78 3.48
CA VAL A 66 -1.73 12.55 4.01
C VAL A 66 -3.20 12.82 4.31
N ILE A 67 -4.07 11.92 3.88
CA ILE A 67 -5.51 11.98 4.16
C ILE A 67 -5.81 10.93 5.23
N GLU A 68 -6.17 11.39 6.43
CA GLU A 68 -6.64 10.53 7.51
C GLU A 68 -8.16 10.57 7.56
N VAL A 69 -8.81 9.44 7.30
CA VAL A 69 -10.27 9.31 7.43
C VAL A 69 -10.59 8.81 8.83
N ARG A 70 -11.14 9.69 9.67
CA ARG A 70 -11.58 9.35 11.03
C ARG A 70 -13.06 9.03 11.06
N VAL A 71 -13.40 7.90 11.66
CA VAL A 71 -14.78 7.45 11.93
C VAL A 71 -14.84 6.83 13.32
N SER A 72 -16.04 6.74 13.89
CA SER A 72 -16.22 6.01 15.16
C SER A 72 -16.04 4.50 14.95
N GLU A 73 -15.74 3.78 16.03
CA GLU A 73 -15.61 2.32 15.98
C GLU A 73 -16.92 1.66 15.52
N GLU A 74 -18.06 2.19 15.97
CA GLU A 74 -19.38 1.71 15.58
C GLU A 74 -19.59 1.82 14.07
N VAL A 75 -19.32 3.00 13.49
CA VAL A 75 -19.43 3.24 12.04
C VAL A 75 -18.45 2.36 11.26
N ALA A 76 -17.21 2.20 11.75
CA ALA A 76 -16.22 1.32 11.12
C ALA A 76 -16.70 -0.14 11.10
N LYS A 77 -17.22 -0.62 12.24
CA LYS A 77 -17.72 -1.99 12.41
C LYS A 77 -18.94 -2.25 11.54
N GLU A 78 -19.92 -1.34 11.53
CA GLU A 78 -21.09 -1.42 10.65
C GLU A 78 -20.68 -1.51 9.18
N ARG A 79 -19.72 -0.68 8.75
CA ARG A 79 -19.19 -0.73 7.38
C ARG A 79 -18.49 -2.04 7.06
N VAL A 80 -17.73 -2.62 7.98
CA VAL A 80 -17.05 -3.91 7.75
C VAL A 80 -18.04 -5.06 7.69
N LEU A 81 -19.05 -5.07 8.58
CA LEU A 81 -20.08 -6.10 8.62
C LEU A 81 -21.10 -5.99 7.49
N GLY A 82 -21.38 -4.77 7.03
CA GLY A 82 -22.27 -4.49 5.90
C GLY A 82 -21.64 -4.75 4.53
N ARG A 83 -20.33 -5.04 4.44
CA ARG A 83 -19.70 -5.48 3.19
C ARG A 83 -20.21 -6.86 2.82
N ASN A 84 -21.18 -6.94 1.91
CA ASN A 84 -21.52 -8.15 1.18
C ASN A 84 -20.39 -8.50 0.19
N ARG A 85 -19.28 -9.04 0.71
CA ARG A 85 -18.10 -9.46 -0.08
C ARG A 85 -18.39 -10.39 -1.27
N GLY A 86 -19.61 -10.92 -1.41
CA GLY A 86 -20.00 -11.78 -2.54
C GLY A 86 -20.54 -11.06 -3.78
N ALA A 87 -20.88 -9.77 -3.70
CA ALA A 87 -21.47 -9.02 -4.83
C ALA A 87 -20.46 -8.11 -5.56
N ASP A 88 -19.50 -7.55 -4.83
CA ASP A 88 -18.59 -6.51 -5.36
C ASP A 88 -17.30 -7.09 -6.00
N ASP A 89 -17.02 -8.38 -5.80
CA ASP A 89 -15.83 -9.06 -6.35
C ASP A 89 -16.11 -9.70 -7.75
N ASN A 90 -17.31 -9.48 -8.31
CA ASN A 90 -17.80 -10.08 -9.56
C ASN A 90 -17.98 -9.07 -10.73
N GLU A 91 -17.37 -7.89 -10.66
CA GLU A 91 -17.22 -6.97 -11.82
C GLU A 91 -15.75 -6.74 -12.19
#